data_AF-A0AAW4I213-F1
#
_entry.id   AF-A0AAW4I213-F1
#
_cell.length_a   1.000
_cell.length_b   1.000
_cell.length_c   1.000
_cell.angle_alpha   90.00
_cell.angle_beta   90.00
_cell.angle_gamma   90.00
#
_symmetry.space_group_name_H-M   'P 1'
#
loop_
_entity.id
_entity.type
_entity.pdbx_description
1 polymer ?
#
loop_
_entity_poly.entity_id
_entity_poly.type
_entity_poly.pdbx_seq_one_letter_code
_entity_poly.pdbx_strand_id
1 'polypeptide(L)'
;MPSPLRSALLLMAATLTLTLPLLGCKKPEVSGPAQTGFDALAAACTQALAAREPHVRPGGVGEWIKTGYSPALVQPEVTRTESAVTPYVGKIVIKDNEAQAAATTEAAAQAITLTPAHLLSNRTHTFIYSFDGKQWRWQNGQRLTKIPGQNDRLEALTLADVNAAGPKGFAGCLPR
;
A
#
# COMPACT_ATOMS: atom_id res chain seq x y z
N MET A 1 -28.83 -69.54 19.55
CA MET A 1 -27.55 -69.92 20.20
C MET A 1 -27.11 -71.23 19.55
N PRO A 2 -25.93 -71.37 18.92
CA PRO A 2 -24.58 -70.97 19.39
C PRO A 2 -23.72 -70.17 18.38
N SER A 3 -22.62 -69.57 18.87
CA SER A 3 -21.51 -68.96 18.09
C SER A 3 -20.53 -70.05 17.59
N PRO A 4 -19.49 -69.78 16.74
CA PRO A 4 -18.22 -69.23 17.28
C PRO A 4 -17.20 -68.57 16.29
N LEU A 5 -16.16 -67.90 16.89
CA LEU A 5 -14.75 -67.74 16.44
C LEU A 5 -14.48 -66.92 15.13
N ARG A 6 -13.44 -66.07 14.94
CA ARG A 6 -12.06 -66.04 15.46
C ARG A 6 -11.32 -64.79 14.90
N SER A 7 -10.19 -64.45 15.55
CA SER A 7 -9.01 -63.71 15.02
C SER A 7 -9.03 -62.17 15.15
N ALA A 8 -7.96 -61.48 15.54
CA ALA A 8 -6.66 -61.84 16.11
C ALA A 8 -6.00 -60.55 16.67
N LEU A 9 -5.07 -60.75 17.61
CA LEU A 9 -4.09 -59.81 18.16
C LEU A 9 -3.64 -58.66 17.24
N LEU A 10 -3.42 -57.47 17.83
CA LEU A 10 -2.12 -56.79 17.82
C LEU A 10 -2.10 -55.60 18.80
N LEU A 11 -1.29 -55.74 19.87
CA LEU A 11 -0.69 -54.61 20.61
C LEU A 11 0.17 -53.81 19.62
N MET A 12 0.23 -52.48 19.76
CA MET A 12 1.50 -51.72 19.81
C MET A 12 1.28 -50.25 20.20
N ALA A 13 1.91 -49.91 21.33
CA ALA A 13 2.60 -48.66 21.67
C ALA A 13 1.99 -47.29 21.30
N ALA A 14 1.47 -46.63 22.34
CA ALA A 14 1.29 -45.19 22.38
C ALA A 14 2.64 -44.47 22.26
N THR A 15 2.88 -43.78 21.15
CA THR A 15 3.89 -42.73 21.03
C THR A 15 3.17 -41.39 20.99
N LEU A 16 2.95 -40.81 22.18
CA LEU A 16 2.54 -39.42 22.32
C LEU A 16 3.77 -38.53 22.03
N THR A 17 4.05 -38.29 20.75
CA THR A 17 4.90 -37.17 20.35
C THR A 17 4.12 -35.89 20.60
N LEU A 18 4.32 -35.30 21.78
CA LEU A 18 3.98 -33.90 22.07
C LEU A 18 4.89 -33.01 21.20
N THR A 19 4.53 -32.86 19.93
CA THR A 19 4.92 -31.71 19.13
C THR A 19 4.16 -30.51 19.69
N LEU A 20 4.72 -29.85 20.72
CA LEU A 20 4.37 -28.47 20.99
C LEU A 20 4.83 -27.65 19.78
N PRO A 21 3.93 -27.11 18.93
CA PRO A 21 4.36 -26.03 18.07
C PRO A 21 4.77 -24.90 19.00
N LEU A 22 6.01 -24.46 18.89
CA LEU A 22 6.42 -23.14 19.37
C LEU A 22 5.39 -22.15 18.82
N LEU A 23 4.46 -21.73 19.69
CA LEU A 23 3.58 -20.59 19.47
C LEU A 23 4.48 -19.36 19.43
N GLY A 24 5.24 -19.21 18.34
CA GLY A 24 5.75 -17.93 17.93
C GLY A 24 4.55 -16.99 17.94
N CYS A 25 4.71 -15.83 18.59
CA CYS A 25 3.68 -14.83 18.74
C CYS A 25 3.04 -14.53 17.38
N LYS A 26 1.98 -15.26 17.03
CA LYS A 26 1.21 -15.01 15.82
C LYS A 26 0.53 -13.68 16.09
N LYS A 27 0.97 -12.66 15.35
CA LYS A 27 0.24 -11.39 15.26
C LYS A 27 -1.23 -11.78 15.00
N PRO A 28 -2.19 -11.36 15.84
CA PRO A 28 -3.58 -11.75 15.68
C PRO A 28 -4.01 -11.54 14.24
N GLU A 29 -4.46 -12.60 13.58
CA GLU A 29 -4.85 -12.54 12.18
C GLU A 29 -6.07 -11.63 12.07
N VAL A 30 -5.91 -10.53 11.36
CA VAL A 30 -6.99 -9.57 11.12
C VAL A 30 -7.96 -10.26 10.17
N SER A 31 -9.17 -10.52 10.64
CA SER A 31 -10.20 -11.22 9.87
C SER A 31 -11.52 -10.46 9.92
N GLY A 32 -12.37 -10.69 8.92
CA GLY A 32 -13.70 -10.11 8.84
C GLY A 32 -13.76 -8.73 8.15
N PRO A 33 -14.79 -7.92 8.45
CA PRO A 33 -15.12 -6.71 7.68
C PRO A 33 -14.00 -5.68 7.59
N ALA A 34 -13.16 -5.57 8.63
CA ALA A 34 -12.03 -4.66 8.63
C ALA A 34 -11.00 -5.02 7.55
N GLN A 35 -10.63 -6.31 7.47
CA GLN A 35 -9.66 -6.79 6.47
C GLN A 35 -10.21 -6.62 5.06
N THR A 36 -11.43 -7.11 4.80
CA THR A 36 -12.07 -6.98 3.48
C THR A 36 -12.21 -5.52 3.04
N GLY A 37 -12.63 -4.64 3.95
CA GLY A 37 -12.73 -3.21 3.67
C GLY A 37 -11.37 -2.55 3.38
N PHE A 38 -10.31 -2.99 4.06
CA PHE A 38 -8.96 -2.44 3.83
C PHE A 38 -8.35 -2.96 2.53
N ASP A 39 -8.58 -4.23 2.19
CA ASP A 39 -8.14 -4.80 0.91
C ASP A 39 -8.84 -4.10 -0.25
N ALA A 40 -10.14 -3.79 -0.13
CA ALA A 40 -10.86 -3.00 -1.11
C ALA A 40 -10.29 -1.58 -1.26
N LEU A 41 -9.93 -0.93 -0.15
CA LEU A 41 -9.27 0.38 -0.16
C LEU A 41 -7.89 0.32 -0.84
N ALA A 42 -7.08 -0.70 -0.54
CA ALA A 42 -5.77 -0.89 -1.15
C ALA A 42 -5.86 -1.19 -2.65
N ALA A 43 -6.88 -1.96 -3.07
CA ALA A 43 -7.16 -2.23 -4.47
C ALA A 43 -7.57 -0.96 -5.22
N ALA A 44 -8.47 -0.15 -4.65
CA ALA A 44 -8.87 1.13 -5.23
C ALA A 44 -7.69 2.11 -5.36
N CYS A 45 -6.83 2.15 -4.33
CA CYS A 45 -5.60 2.94 -4.34
C CYS A 45 -4.67 2.49 -5.49
N THR A 46 -4.44 1.19 -5.61
CA THR A 46 -3.61 0.60 -6.68
C THR A 46 -4.15 0.94 -8.06
N GLN A 47 -5.46 0.78 -8.27
CA GLN A 47 -6.12 1.08 -9.55
C GLN A 47 -5.99 2.56 -9.92
N ALA A 48 -6.23 3.47 -8.97
CA ALA A 48 -6.11 4.91 -9.20
C ALA A 48 -4.67 5.30 -9.56
N LEU A 49 -3.67 4.71 -8.88
CA LEU A 49 -2.26 5.01 -9.15
C LEU A 49 -1.78 4.45 -10.48
N ALA A 50 -2.29 3.29 -10.91
CA ALA A 50 -1.99 2.68 -12.19
C ALA A 50 -2.58 3.48 -13.38
N ALA A 51 -3.69 4.19 -13.16
CA ALA A 51 -4.32 5.05 -14.16
C ALA A 51 -3.66 6.45 -14.29
N ARG A 52 -2.60 6.74 -13.53
CA ARG A 52 -1.94 8.05 -13.60
C ARG A 52 -1.13 8.18 -14.89
N GLU A 53 -1.52 9.15 -15.70
CA GLU A 53 -0.77 9.51 -16.89
C GLU A 53 0.28 10.59 -16.60
N PRO A 54 1.42 10.57 -17.32
CA PRO A 54 2.33 11.71 -17.35
C PRO A 54 1.62 12.97 -17.82
N HIS A 55 1.99 14.11 -17.24
CA HIS A 55 1.39 15.40 -17.57
C HIS A 55 2.46 16.39 -18.01
N VAL A 56 2.08 17.30 -18.90
CA VAL A 56 2.91 18.42 -19.35
C VAL A 56 2.39 19.71 -18.72
N ARG A 57 3.31 20.56 -18.28
CA ARG A 57 3.02 21.89 -17.74
C ARG A 57 4.11 22.88 -18.12
N PRO A 58 3.82 24.19 -18.15
CA PRO A 58 4.87 25.20 -18.23
C PRO A 58 5.89 25.06 -17.09
N GLY A 59 7.17 25.23 -17.43
CA GLY A 59 8.31 25.27 -16.51
C GLY A 59 8.81 26.70 -16.30
N GLY A 60 10.13 26.90 -16.49
CA GLY A 60 10.73 28.22 -16.59
C GLY A 60 10.39 28.96 -17.89
N VAL A 61 11.01 30.12 -18.11
CA VAL A 61 10.79 30.94 -19.31
C VAL A 61 11.14 30.14 -20.57
N GLY A 62 10.14 29.92 -21.44
CA GLY A 62 10.30 29.16 -22.69
C GLY A 62 10.47 27.65 -22.49
N GLU A 63 10.16 27.12 -21.31
CA GLU A 63 10.34 25.71 -20.96
C GLU A 63 8.99 25.03 -20.69
N TRP A 64 8.89 23.77 -21.12
CA TRP A 64 7.78 22.87 -20.87
C TRP A 64 8.30 21.60 -20.22
N ILE A 65 7.61 21.16 -19.17
CA ILE A 65 8.03 20.06 -18.32
C ILE A 65 7.03 18.92 -18.43
N LYS A 66 7.51 17.74 -18.83
CA LYS A 66 6.77 16.47 -18.70
C LYS A 66 7.15 15.81 -17.38
N THR A 67 6.15 15.52 -16.54
CA THR A 67 6.32 14.80 -15.28
C THR A 67 5.50 13.51 -15.32
N GLY A 68 6.10 12.40 -14.92
CA GLY A 68 5.43 11.12 -14.84
C GLY A 68 5.90 10.32 -13.63
N TYR A 69 5.21 9.19 -13.41
CA TYR A 69 5.42 8.34 -12.26
C TYR A 69 5.70 6.91 -12.70
N SER A 70 6.61 6.23 -12.01
CA SER A 70 6.76 4.79 -12.19
C SER A 70 5.49 4.05 -11.74
N PRO A 71 5.29 2.79 -12.16
CA PRO A 71 4.34 1.91 -11.49
C PRO A 71 4.56 1.95 -9.98
N ALA A 72 3.48 2.22 -9.24
CA ALA A 72 3.54 2.36 -7.80
C ALA A 72 3.47 0.99 -7.13
N LEU A 73 4.35 0.73 -6.17
CA LEU A 73 4.23 -0.40 -5.27
C LEU A 73 3.36 0.01 -4.07
N VAL A 74 2.18 -0.59 -3.95
CA VAL A 74 1.23 -0.35 -2.85
C VAL A 74 1.32 -1.50 -1.85
N GLN A 75 1.60 -1.18 -0.59
CA GLN A 75 1.81 -2.15 0.48
C GLN A 75 0.84 -1.88 1.64
N PRO A 76 -0.31 -2.57 1.69
CA PRO A 76 -1.24 -2.46 2.80
C PRO A 76 -0.77 -3.27 4.01
N GLU A 77 -1.03 -2.76 5.21
CA GLU A 77 -0.86 -3.45 6.48
C GLU A 77 -2.02 -3.09 7.41
N VAL A 78 -2.65 -4.09 8.03
CA VAL A 78 -3.63 -3.89 9.10
C VAL A 78 -3.06 -4.43 10.40
N THR A 79 -3.27 -3.69 11.48
CA THR A 79 -2.89 -4.08 12.84
C THR A 79 -4.08 -3.91 13.77
N ARG A 80 -4.39 -4.96 14.53
CA ARG A 80 -5.38 -4.90 15.62
C ARG A 80 -4.84 -4.08 16.77
N THR A 81 -5.70 -3.28 17.39
CA THR A 81 -5.37 -2.50 18.59
C THR A 81 -6.10 -3.07 19.80
N GLU A 82 -5.74 -2.57 20.99
CA GLU A 82 -6.43 -2.87 22.25
C GLU A 82 -7.68 -2.00 22.45
N SER A 83 -7.89 -1.00 21.59
CA SER A 83 -9.01 -0.06 21.70
C SER A 83 -10.30 -0.67 21.16
N ALA A 84 -11.36 -0.67 21.97
CA ALA A 84 -12.70 -1.05 21.50
C ALA A 84 -13.30 -0.02 20.52
N VAL A 85 -12.81 1.24 20.54
CA VAL A 85 -13.31 2.33 19.68
C VAL A 85 -12.61 2.34 18.33
N THR A 86 -11.32 1.98 18.30
CA THR A 86 -10.51 1.90 17.08
C THR A 86 -9.85 0.52 16.98
N PRO A 87 -10.62 -0.56 16.87
CA PRO A 87 -10.11 -1.93 16.96
C PRO A 87 -9.02 -2.27 15.93
N TYR A 88 -8.92 -1.52 14.84
CA TYR A 88 -7.85 -1.68 13.86
C TYR A 88 -7.26 -0.34 13.41
N VAL A 89 -5.97 -0.37 13.13
CA VAL A 89 -5.23 0.67 12.42
C VAL A 89 -4.71 0.08 11.12
N GLY A 90 -4.95 0.80 10.03
CA GLY A 90 -4.50 0.46 8.69
C GLY A 90 -3.36 1.38 8.28
N LYS A 91 -2.42 0.85 7.51
CA LYS A 91 -1.34 1.61 6.89
C LYS A 91 -1.23 1.22 5.43
N ILE A 92 -1.18 2.20 4.54
CA ILE A 92 -0.80 1.98 3.14
C ILE A 92 0.53 2.69 2.91
N VAL A 93 1.55 1.93 2.52
CA VAL A 93 2.83 2.49 2.06
C VAL A 93 2.87 2.41 0.54
N ILE A 94 3.12 3.54 -0.11
CA ILE A 94 3.21 3.65 -1.56
C ILE A 94 4.62 4.07 -1.93
N LYS A 95 5.29 3.26 -2.76
CA LYS A 95 6.60 3.61 -3.31
C LYS A 95 6.48 3.84 -4.80
N ASP A 96 6.89 5.02 -5.25
CA ASP A 96 6.99 5.36 -6.65
C ASP A 96 8.17 6.28 -6.91
N ASN A 97 8.52 6.42 -8.18
CA ASN A 97 9.55 7.34 -8.64
C ASN A 97 8.88 8.44 -9.45
N GLU A 98 9.30 9.68 -9.22
CA GLU A 98 8.96 10.80 -10.08
C GLU A 98 10.05 10.97 -11.13
N ALA A 99 9.66 11.01 -12.39
CA ALA A 99 10.53 11.30 -13.51
C ALA A 99 10.11 12.63 -14.15
N GLN A 100 11.11 13.41 -14.58
CA GLN A 100 10.89 14.72 -15.16
C GLN A 100 11.82 14.98 -16.35
N ALA A 101 11.27 15.56 -17.41
CA ALA A 101 12.01 15.98 -18.59
C ALA A 101 11.53 17.36 -19.06
N ALA A 102 12.43 18.11 -19.69
CA ALA A 102 12.17 19.46 -20.16
C ALA A 102 12.33 19.56 -21.68
N ALA A 103 11.55 20.45 -22.31
CA ALA A 103 11.69 20.84 -23.71
C ALA A 103 11.33 22.32 -23.91
N THR A 104 11.67 22.88 -25.07
CA THR A 104 11.39 24.28 -25.41
C THR A 104 9.98 24.53 -25.95
N THR A 105 9.22 23.47 -26.24
CA THR A 105 7.82 23.56 -26.69
C THR A 105 6.96 22.51 -26.01
N GLU A 106 5.66 22.79 -25.89
CA GLU A 106 4.69 21.86 -25.30
C GLU A 106 4.64 20.53 -26.08
N ALA A 107 4.60 20.62 -27.41
CA ALA A 107 4.54 19.44 -28.29
C ALA A 107 5.79 18.56 -28.15
N ALA A 108 6.98 19.17 -28.05
CA ALA A 108 8.21 18.43 -27.82
C ALA A 108 8.19 17.77 -26.43
N ALA A 109 7.74 18.47 -25.38
CA ALA A 109 7.60 17.89 -24.05
C ALA A 109 6.62 16.69 -24.06
N GLN A 110 5.46 16.82 -24.71
CA GLN A 110 4.46 15.76 -24.82
C GLN A 110 5.03 14.49 -25.49
N ALA A 111 5.87 14.67 -26.51
CA ALA A 111 6.50 13.58 -27.26
C ALA A 111 7.61 12.83 -26.48
N ILE A 112 8.12 13.38 -25.37
CA ILE A 112 9.18 12.71 -24.59
C ILE A 112 8.67 11.41 -23.98
N THR A 113 9.38 10.30 -24.23
CA THR A 113 9.23 9.07 -23.46
C THR A 113 10.09 9.16 -22.21
N LEU A 114 9.47 9.13 -21.03
CA LEU A 114 10.19 9.14 -19.76
C LEU A 114 10.90 7.79 -19.56
N THR A 115 12.17 7.86 -19.19
CA THR A 115 13.06 6.71 -18.97
C THR A 115 13.74 6.84 -17.60
N PRO A 116 14.43 5.81 -17.09
CA PRO A 116 15.14 5.90 -15.81
C PRO A 116 16.17 7.03 -15.73
N ALA A 117 16.71 7.51 -16.87
CA ALA A 117 17.62 8.66 -16.91
C ALA A 117 16.95 9.98 -16.50
N HIS A 118 15.62 10.04 -16.55
CA HIS A 118 14.82 11.20 -16.16
C HIS A 118 14.42 11.17 -14.67
N LEU A 119 14.96 10.27 -13.87
CA LEU A 119 14.64 10.15 -12.45
C LEU A 119 14.90 11.49 -11.73
N LEU A 120 13.84 12.09 -11.20
CA LEU A 120 13.91 13.28 -10.37
C LEU A 120 14.00 12.90 -8.89
N SER A 121 13.12 11.99 -8.44
CA SER A 121 13.09 11.58 -7.04
C SER A 121 12.50 10.20 -6.82
N ASN A 122 12.92 9.54 -5.74
CA ASN A 122 12.24 8.39 -5.18
C ASN A 122 11.32 8.87 -4.06
N ARG A 123 10.08 8.38 -4.02
CA ARG A 123 9.09 8.85 -3.06
C ARG A 123 8.48 7.69 -2.31
N THR A 124 8.24 7.91 -1.02
CA THR A 124 7.48 6.99 -0.17
C THR A 124 6.36 7.77 0.49
N HIS A 125 5.12 7.38 0.22
CA HIS A 125 3.93 7.93 0.86
C HIS A 125 3.46 6.93 1.91
N THR A 126 3.19 7.40 3.11
CA THR A 126 2.62 6.60 4.19
C THR A 126 1.29 7.22 4.57
N PHE A 127 0.22 6.44 4.46
CA PHE A 127 -1.13 6.85 4.88
C PHE A 127 -1.59 5.98 6.03
N ILE A 128 -2.16 6.62 7.06
CA ILE A 128 -2.67 5.94 8.25
C ILE A 128 -4.19 6.08 8.32
N TYR A 129 -4.84 4.99 8.69
CA TYR A 129 -6.28 4.86 8.78
C TYR A 129 -6.66 4.23 10.12
N SER A 130 -7.84 4.58 10.63
CA SER A 130 -8.47 3.91 11.77
C SER A 130 -9.76 3.24 11.32
N PHE A 131 -10.09 2.09 11.92
CA PHE A 131 -11.37 1.43 11.73
C PHE A 131 -12.19 1.59 13.00
N ASP A 132 -13.39 2.16 12.90
CA ASP A 132 -14.26 2.44 14.06
C ASP A 132 -15.21 1.27 14.43
N GLY A 133 -14.94 0.08 13.89
CA GLY A 133 -15.83 -1.08 13.98
C GLY A 133 -16.84 -1.16 12.84
N LYS A 134 -17.00 -0.11 12.03
CA LYS A 134 -17.91 -0.08 10.87
C LYS A 134 -17.21 0.32 9.58
N GLN A 135 -16.39 1.37 9.61
CA GLN A 135 -15.76 1.94 8.43
C GLN A 135 -14.33 2.40 8.69
N TRP A 136 -13.55 2.46 7.61
CA TRP A 136 -12.21 3.04 7.61
C TRP A 136 -12.27 4.56 7.52
N ARG A 137 -11.41 5.24 8.27
CA ARG A 137 -11.28 6.70 8.27
C ARG A 137 -9.81 7.07 8.10
N TRP A 138 -9.52 7.96 7.16
CA TRP A 138 -8.19 8.55 7.03
C TRP A 138 -7.84 9.34 8.29
N GLN A 139 -6.60 9.23 8.75
CA GLN A 139 -6.11 9.90 9.96
C GLN A 139 -4.99 10.90 9.65
N ASN A 140 -3.97 10.45 8.91
CA ASN A 140 -2.86 11.30 8.49
C ASN A 140 -2.14 10.72 7.27
N GLY A 141 -1.27 11.55 6.68
CA GLY A 141 -0.39 11.16 5.60
C GLY A 141 0.97 11.81 5.72
N GLN A 142 1.96 11.20 5.10
CA GLN A 142 3.33 11.70 5.05
C GLN A 142 3.99 11.30 3.74
N ARG A 143 4.81 12.19 3.18
CA ARG A 143 5.68 11.93 2.04
C ARG A 143 7.13 12.08 2.44
N LEU A 144 7.91 11.04 2.18
CA LEU A 144 9.37 11.09 2.13
C LEU A 144 9.80 11.18 0.67
N THR A 145 10.60 12.20 0.35
CA THR A 145 11.18 12.39 -0.98
C THR A 145 12.70 12.34 -0.90
N LYS A 146 13.31 11.51 -1.74
CA LYS A 146 14.76 11.39 -1.89
C LYS A 146 15.19 11.84 -3.28
N ILE A 147 15.95 12.93 -3.33
CA ILE A 147 16.53 13.47 -4.57
C ILE A 147 18.03 13.18 -4.53
N PRO A 148 18.62 12.56 -5.57
CA PRO A 148 20.06 12.33 -5.62
C PRO A 148 20.85 13.61 -5.36
N GLY A 149 21.80 13.55 -4.42
CA GLY A 149 22.64 14.70 -4.04
C GLY A 149 21.96 15.75 -3.16
N GLN A 150 20.74 15.52 -2.69
CA GLN A 150 20.06 16.38 -1.71
C GLN A 150 19.68 15.64 -0.44
N ASN A 151 19.40 16.39 0.61
CA ASN A 151 18.88 15.83 1.85
C ASN A 151 17.47 15.27 1.65
N ASP A 152 17.18 14.18 2.36
CA ASP A 152 15.85 13.59 2.44
C ASP A 152 14.85 14.64 2.96
N ARG A 153 13.71 14.78 2.26
CA ARG A 153 12.64 15.70 2.64
C ARG A 153 11.44 14.92 3.16
N LEU A 154 10.97 15.31 4.34
CA LEU A 154 9.80 14.74 4.98
C LEU A 154 8.71 15.78 5.11
N GLU A 155 7.53 15.49 4.57
CA GLU A 155 6.41 16.42 4.51
C GLU A 155 5.14 15.73 5.01
N ALA A 156 4.41 16.36 5.93
CA ALA A 156 3.09 15.92 6.29
C ALA A 156 2.11 16.22 5.15
N LEU A 157 1.21 15.29 4.85
CA LEU A 157 0.18 15.45 3.84
C LEU A 157 -1.16 15.68 4.53
N THR A 158 -1.84 16.75 4.14
CA THR A 158 -3.21 17.02 4.55
C THR A 158 -4.18 16.16 3.75
N LEU A 159 -5.43 16.06 4.23
CA LEU A 159 -6.48 15.40 3.46
C LEU A 159 -6.69 16.06 2.09
N ALA A 160 -6.53 17.39 1.99
CA ALA A 160 -6.65 18.11 0.73
C ALA A 160 -5.53 17.73 -0.26
N ASP A 161 -4.30 17.51 0.22
CA ASP A 161 -3.19 17.05 -0.61
C ASP A 161 -3.45 15.64 -1.17
N VAL A 162 -4.01 14.75 -0.35
CA VAL A 162 -4.34 13.38 -0.75
C VAL A 162 -5.54 13.37 -1.71
N ASN A 163 -6.54 14.22 -1.47
CA ASN A 163 -7.75 14.32 -2.29
C ASN A 163 -7.58 15.17 -3.56
N ALA A 164 -6.40 15.77 -3.78
CA ALA A 164 -6.14 16.60 -4.94
C ALA A 164 -6.45 15.86 -6.24
N ALA A 165 -7.01 16.57 -7.22
CA ALA A 165 -7.29 15.99 -8.53
C ALA A 165 -6.01 15.81 -9.37
N GLY A 166 -6.09 14.91 -10.36
CA GLY A 166 -5.03 14.72 -11.33
C GLY A 166 -3.86 13.86 -10.83
N PRO A 167 -2.71 13.89 -11.53
CA PRO A 167 -1.66 12.88 -11.41
C PRO A 167 -0.87 12.98 -10.09
N LYS A 168 -1.05 14.06 -9.33
CA LYS A 168 -0.46 14.24 -8.00
C LYS A 168 -1.36 13.71 -6.87
N GLY A 169 -2.62 13.45 -7.18
CA GLY A 169 -3.63 13.01 -6.24
C GLY A 169 -3.50 11.56 -5.82
N PHE A 170 -4.04 11.25 -4.66
CA PHE A 170 -4.16 9.92 -4.07
C PHE A 170 -5.61 9.63 -3.64
N ALA A 171 -6.59 10.25 -4.30
CA ALA A 171 -8.00 10.17 -3.91
C ALA A 171 -8.52 8.71 -3.88
N GLY A 172 -8.02 7.83 -4.75
CA GLY A 172 -8.34 6.40 -4.70
C GLY A 172 -7.84 5.67 -3.45
N CYS A 173 -6.93 6.28 -2.69
CA CYS A 173 -6.42 5.79 -1.42
C CYS A 173 -7.20 6.36 -0.22
N LEU A 174 -8.30 7.08 -0.44
CA LEU A 174 -9.20 7.52 0.62
C LEU A 174 -10.38 6.53 0.76
N PRO A 175 -10.83 6.26 2.01
CA PRO A 175 -12.07 5.50 2.23
C PRO A 175 -13.25 6.19 1.56
N ARG A 176 -14.19 5.40 1.03
CA ARG A 176 -15.44 5.87 0.43
C ARG A 176 -16.57 5.91 1.43
#